data_AF-A0ABC8LPJ0-F1
#
_entry.id   AF-A0ABC8LPJ0-F1
#
_cell.length_a   1.000
_cell.length_b   1.000
_cell.length_c   1.000
_cell.angle_alpha   90.00
_cell.angle_beta   90.00
_cell.angle_gamma   90.00
#
_symmetry.space_group_name_H-M   'P 1'
#
loop_
_entity.id
_entity.type
_entity.pdbx_description
1 polymer ?
#
loop_
_entity_poly.entity_id
_entity_poly.type
_entity_poly.pdbx_seq_one_letter_code
_entity_poly.pdbx_strand_id
1 'polypeptide(L)'
;MNHRIGLVTSGSKFVARRTFAAAASKAKKGGKGGGSDAPKGSSLSKEIKSTTVVGANTLKDGSDPKILPDSDYPDWLWRLLQIRPALSELRRKNVETLPYDDLKRFVKLDTRAKIKENNSIKAKN
;
A
#
# COMPACT_ATOMS: atom_id res chain seq x y z
N MET A 1 18.00 -66.71 -5.87
CA MET A 1 18.59 -65.57 -6.61
C MET A 1 17.54 -64.51 -6.85
N ASN A 2 17.81 -63.32 -6.32
CA ASN A 2 17.36 -62.00 -6.77
C ASN A 2 15.97 -61.51 -6.32
N HIS A 3 15.97 -60.94 -5.12
CA HIS A 3 15.01 -59.92 -4.66
C HIS A 3 15.00 -58.73 -5.62
N ARG A 4 13.82 -58.29 -6.06
CA ARG A 4 13.63 -56.98 -6.70
C ARG A 4 12.85 -56.07 -5.77
N ILE A 5 13.60 -55.16 -5.16
CA ILE A 5 13.11 -53.94 -4.50
C ILE A 5 12.76 -52.94 -5.60
N GLY A 6 11.60 -52.29 -5.49
CA GLY A 6 11.11 -51.32 -6.47
C GLY A 6 10.12 -50.30 -5.87
N LEU A 7 10.68 -49.34 -5.14
CA LEU A 7 10.27 -47.94 -4.99
C LEU A 7 8.76 -47.59 -4.88
N VAL A 8 8.29 -47.41 -3.64
CA VAL A 8 7.11 -46.59 -3.32
C VAL A 8 7.41 -45.15 -3.73
N THR A 9 6.73 -44.65 -4.77
CA THR A 9 6.71 -43.22 -5.11
C THR A 9 5.29 -42.70 -4.97
N SER A 10 5.00 -42.05 -3.87
CA SER A 10 3.95 -41.01 -3.84
C SER A 10 4.25 -40.05 -2.70
N GLY A 11 5.19 -39.14 -2.94
CA GLY A 11 5.36 -37.95 -2.11
C GLY A 11 4.18 -37.01 -2.36
N SER A 12 3.14 -37.13 -1.54
CA SER A 12 2.03 -36.18 -1.50
C SER A 12 2.57 -34.80 -1.17
N LYS A 13 2.69 -33.94 -2.19
CA LYS A 13 3.08 -32.55 -2.00
C LYS A 13 1.88 -31.83 -1.40
N PHE A 14 1.91 -31.59 -0.09
CA PHE A 14 0.95 -30.73 0.59
C PHE A 14 1.01 -29.32 -0.03
N VAL A 15 0.13 -29.05 -0.99
CA VAL A 15 -0.13 -27.69 -1.47
C VAL A 15 -0.99 -27.03 -0.41
N ALA A 16 -0.39 -26.21 0.44
CA ALA A 16 -1.13 -25.35 1.36
C ALA A 16 -1.97 -24.35 0.54
N ARG A 17 -3.22 -24.72 0.24
CA ARG A 17 -4.21 -23.83 -0.37
C ARG A 17 -4.78 -22.93 0.73
N ARG A 18 -4.42 -21.65 0.72
CA ARG A 18 -5.15 -20.64 1.49
C ARG A 18 -6.52 -20.45 0.85
N THR A 19 -7.57 -20.98 1.48
CA THR A 19 -8.95 -20.70 1.13
C THR A 19 -9.36 -19.36 1.77
N PHE A 20 -10.02 -18.49 1.00
CA PHE A 20 -10.65 -17.29 1.54
C PHE A 20 -12.04 -17.66 2.06
N ALA A 21 -12.40 -17.21 3.26
CA ALA A 21 -13.75 -17.36 3.79
C ALA A 21 -14.74 -16.58 2.91
N ALA A 22 -15.74 -17.28 2.38
CA ALA A 22 -16.85 -16.67 1.66
C ALA A 22 -17.64 -15.76 2.62
N ALA A 23 -17.78 -14.48 2.27
CA ALA A 23 -18.55 -13.51 3.03
C ALA A 23 -20.02 -13.96 3.11
N ALA A 24 -20.51 -14.14 4.33
CA ALA A 24 -21.92 -14.39 4.59
C ALA A 24 -22.76 -13.19 4.16
N SER A 25 -23.76 -13.49 3.34
CA SER A 25 -24.74 -12.61 2.76
C SER A 25 -25.60 -11.91 3.81
N LYS A 26 -25.83 -10.61 3.59
CA LYS A 26 -27.04 -9.83 3.94
C LYS A 26 -27.57 -9.93 5.38
N ALA A 27 -27.21 -8.94 6.20
CA ALA A 27 -28.09 -8.42 7.25
C ALA A 27 -28.56 -7.00 6.86
N LYS A 28 -29.81 -6.89 6.41
CA LYS A 28 -30.53 -5.62 6.25
C LYS A 28 -31.23 -5.34 7.58
N LYS A 29 -30.73 -4.40 8.39
CA LYS A 29 -31.47 -3.83 9.53
C LYS A 29 -31.39 -2.31 9.45
N GLY A 30 -32.57 -1.70 9.30
CA GLY A 30 -32.75 -0.27 9.22
C GLY A 30 -32.57 0.44 10.56
N GLY A 31 -32.48 1.76 10.49
CA GLY A 31 -32.46 2.66 11.64
C GLY A 31 -32.19 4.10 11.19
N LYS A 32 -33.27 4.87 11.08
CA LYS A 32 -33.27 6.33 10.84
C LYS A 32 -32.77 7.03 12.11
N GLY A 33 -31.76 7.89 11.99
CA GLY A 33 -31.35 8.79 13.06
C GLY A 33 -29.83 8.96 13.15
N GLY A 34 -29.32 10.04 12.58
CA GLY A 34 -27.95 10.51 12.77
C GLY A 34 -27.88 11.89 12.15
N GLY A 35 -27.87 12.92 13.01
CA GLY A 35 -27.86 14.31 12.61
C GLY A 35 -26.72 14.63 11.65
N SER A 36 -26.92 15.69 10.87
CA SER A 36 -25.96 16.26 9.94
C SER A 36 -24.72 16.79 10.67
N ASP A 37 -23.85 15.91 11.16
CA ASP A 37 -22.44 16.23 11.41
C ASP A 37 -21.68 16.11 10.08
N ALA A 38 -22.01 17.01 9.15
CA ALA A 38 -21.16 17.23 8.01
C ALA A 38 -19.83 17.82 8.52
N PRO A 39 -18.67 17.26 8.17
CA PRO A 39 -17.39 17.82 8.58
C PRO A 39 -17.31 19.27 8.08
N LYS A 40 -17.23 20.22 9.01
CA LYS A 40 -17.01 21.63 8.68
C LYS A 40 -15.63 21.77 8.06
N GLY A 41 -15.57 21.91 6.74
CA GLY A 41 -14.34 22.29 6.05
C GLY A 41 -13.86 23.63 6.58
N SER A 42 -12.59 23.72 6.98
CA SER A 42 -12.05 24.93 7.57
C SER A 42 -11.84 26.02 6.51
N SER A 43 -12.54 27.15 6.66
CA SER A 43 -12.33 28.37 5.88
C SER A 43 -11.16 29.18 6.47
N LEU A 44 -9.94 28.66 6.36
CA LEU A 44 -8.73 29.35 6.85
C LEU A 44 -7.96 30.00 5.69
N SER A 45 -7.51 31.24 5.91
CA SER A 45 -6.68 32.00 4.97
C SER A 45 -5.34 31.29 4.73
N LYS A 46 -4.77 31.45 3.53
CA LYS A 46 -3.54 30.74 3.11
C LYS A 46 -2.33 31.06 4.00
N GLU A 47 -2.26 32.27 4.54
CA GLU A 47 -1.17 32.76 5.38
C GLU A 47 -1.06 32.02 6.72
N ILE A 48 -2.18 31.58 7.30
CA ILE A 48 -2.17 30.80 8.54
C ILE A 48 -1.57 29.40 8.31
N LYS A 49 -1.65 28.87 7.07
CA LYS A 49 -1.18 27.52 6.72
C LYS A 49 0.33 27.43 6.48
N SER A 50 1.03 28.57 6.32
CA SER A 50 2.49 28.59 6.11
C SER A 50 3.30 28.61 7.39
N THR A 51 2.70 28.99 8.53
CA THR A 51 3.41 29.13 9.81
C THR A 51 3.08 28.01 10.79
N THR A 52 1.90 27.41 10.66
CA THR A 52 1.37 26.41 11.61
C THR A 52 0.63 25.31 10.86
N VAL A 53 0.80 24.06 11.30
CA VAL A 53 0.08 22.91 10.76
C VAL A 53 -1.28 22.79 11.43
N VAL A 54 -2.30 23.42 10.82
CA VAL A 54 -3.65 23.47 11.38
C VAL A 54 -4.30 22.08 11.42
N GLY A 55 -4.82 21.70 12.58
CA GLY A 55 -5.56 20.44 12.78
C GLY A 55 -4.68 19.23 13.06
N ALA A 56 -3.40 19.44 13.39
CA ALA A 56 -2.51 18.36 13.80
C ALA A 56 -2.62 18.04 15.30
N ASN A 57 -2.98 19.02 16.14
CA ASN A 57 -3.24 18.77 17.54
C ASN A 57 -4.62 18.12 17.76
N THR A 58 -4.66 17.02 18.52
CA THR A 58 -5.88 16.29 18.90
C THR A 58 -6.24 16.44 20.38
N LEU A 59 -5.40 17.09 21.18
CA LEU A 59 -5.62 17.32 22.61
C LEU A 59 -6.52 18.53 22.83
N LYS A 60 -7.36 18.46 23.88
CA LYS A 60 -8.25 19.56 24.29
C LYS A 60 -7.47 20.81 24.68
N ASP A 61 -6.42 20.61 25.46
CA ASP A 61 -5.49 21.64 25.88
C ASP A 61 -4.19 21.44 25.09
N GLY A 62 -3.99 22.30 24.08
CA GLY A 62 -2.83 22.25 23.22
C GLY A 62 -2.98 23.17 22.02
N SER A 63 -1.86 23.61 21.46
CA SER A 63 -1.82 24.37 20.21
C SER A 63 -1.32 23.49 19.08
N ASP A 64 -1.75 23.80 17.86
CA ASP A 64 -1.16 23.19 16.67
C ASP A 64 0.35 23.47 16.58
N PRO A 65 1.15 22.51 16.08
CA PRO A 65 2.60 22.66 15.97
C PRO A 65 2.96 23.73 14.92
N LYS A 66 3.95 24.55 15.27
CA LYS A 66 4.56 25.53 14.35
C LYS A 66 5.50 24.85 13.37
N ILE A 67 5.56 25.37 12.15
CA ILE A 67 6.54 24.96 11.15
C ILE A 67 7.89 25.57 11.54
N LEU A 68 8.92 24.72 11.64
CA LEU A 68 10.29 25.09 11.96
C LEU A 68 11.10 25.38 10.69
N PRO A 69 12.31 25.93 10.80
CA PRO A 69 13.25 26.01 9.69
C PRO A 69 13.60 24.63 9.11
N ASP A 70 13.96 24.60 7.82
CA ASP A 70 14.29 23.35 7.12
C ASP A 70 15.43 22.54 7.75
N SER A 71 16.35 23.20 8.46
CA SER A 71 17.48 22.59 9.18
C SER A 71 17.07 21.75 10.38
N ASP A 72 15.90 22.03 10.96
CA ASP A 72 15.39 21.33 12.14
C ASP A 72 14.70 20.02 11.76
N TYR A 73 14.44 19.82 10.46
CA TYR A 73 13.86 18.60 9.93
C TYR A 73 14.94 17.64 9.44
N PRO A 74 14.80 16.33 9.70
CA PRO A 74 15.76 15.34 9.20
C PRO A 74 15.82 15.28 7.67
N ASP A 75 17.00 15.01 7.12
CA ASP A 75 17.24 14.93 5.66
C ASP A 75 16.32 13.97 4.89
N TRP A 76 15.80 12.92 5.56
CA TRP A 76 14.92 11.96 4.90
C TRP A 76 13.59 12.57 4.46
N LEU A 77 13.16 13.68 5.08
CA LEU A 77 11.92 14.37 4.73
C LEU A 77 11.96 14.87 3.28
N TRP A 78 13.08 15.50 2.90
CA TRP A 78 13.29 16.05 1.56
C TRP A 78 13.43 14.98 0.48
N ARG A 79 13.81 13.75 0.88
CA ARG A 79 13.87 12.59 -0.03
C ARG A 79 12.50 12.03 -0.38
N LEU A 80 11.43 12.36 0.35
CA LEU A 80 10.07 11.88 0.06
C LEU A 80 9.49 12.49 -1.22
N LEU A 81 9.87 13.73 -1.54
CA LEU A 81 9.40 14.45 -2.72
C LEU A 81 10.05 13.95 -4.02
N GLN A 82 11.13 13.17 -3.92
CA GLN A 82 11.83 12.65 -5.08
C GLN A 82 10.94 11.62 -5.80
N ILE A 83 10.62 11.92 -7.06
CA ILE A 83 9.81 11.05 -7.91
C ILE A 83 10.56 9.73 -8.10
N ARG A 84 9.98 8.64 -7.58
CA ARG A 84 10.53 7.29 -7.74
C ARG A 84 10.35 6.83 -9.19
N PRO A 85 11.32 6.10 -9.75
CA PRO A 85 11.31 5.71 -11.17
C PRO A 85 10.07 4.89 -11.54
N ALA A 86 9.65 5.08 -12.79
CA ALA A 86 8.51 4.36 -13.36
C ALA A 86 8.90 2.91 -13.73
N LEU A 87 7.90 2.06 -13.95
CA LEU A 87 8.11 0.66 -14.33
C LEU A 87 8.91 0.56 -15.65
N SER A 88 8.58 1.39 -16.64
CA SER A 88 9.27 1.46 -17.93
C SER A 88 10.75 1.78 -17.80
N GLU A 89 11.11 2.73 -16.94
CA GLU A 89 12.50 3.12 -16.67
C GLU A 89 13.25 1.99 -15.96
N LEU A 90 12.62 1.34 -14.97
CA LEU A 90 13.22 0.23 -14.25
C LEU A 90 13.44 -1.00 -15.15
N ARG A 91 12.55 -1.26 -16.13
CA ARG A 91 12.72 -2.33 -17.13
C ARG A 91 13.89 -2.11 -18.09
N ARG A 92 14.28 -0.84 -18.32
CA ARG A 92 15.42 -0.49 -19.19
C ARG A 92 16.76 -0.63 -18.47
N LYS A 93 16.75 -0.68 -17.14
CA LYS A 93 17.95 -0.85 -16.32
C LYS A 93 18.24 -2.35 -16.11
N ASN A 94 19.51 -2.70 -15.88
CA ASN A 94 19.87 -4.07 -15.50
C ASN A 94 19.45 -4.34 -14.05
N VAL A 95 18.59 -5.34 -13.86
CA VAL A 95 17.99 -5.71 -12.57
C VAL A 95 19.05 -6.14 -11.54
N GLU A 96 20.16 -6.73 -11.98
CA GLU A 96 21.21 -7.24 -11.11
C GLU A 96 22.07 -6.13 -10.51
N THR A 97 22.16 -4.99 -11.19
CA THR A 97 22.96 -3.83 -10.77
C THR A 97 22.12 -2.73 -10.13
N LEU A 98 20.80 -2.92 -10.01
CA LEU A 98 19.91 -1.90 -9.46
C LEU A 98 20.19 -1.70 -7.96
N PRO A 99 20.18 -0.44 -7.47
CA PRO A 99 20.12 -0.18 -6.05
C PRO A 99 18.93 -0.92 -5.42
N TYR A 100 19.11 -1.41 -4.19
CA TYR A 100 18.10 -2.21 -3.49
C TYR A 100 16.70 -1.55 -3.47
N ASP A 101 16.69 -0.24 -3.29
CA ASP A 101 15.49 0.60 -3.25
C ASP A 101 14.71 0.62 -4.58
N ASP A 102 15.42 0.60 -5.70
CA ASP A 102 14.86 0.54 -7.06
C ASP A 102 14.44 -0.89 -7.41
N LEU A 103 15.20 -1.90 -6.97
CA LEU A 103 14.85 -3.31 -7.12
C LEU A 103 13.54 -3.63 -6.40
N LYS A 104 13.39 -3.19 -5.14
CA LYS A 104 12.16 -3.35 -4.36
C LYS A 104 10.96 -2.69 -5.05
N ARG A 105 11.16 -1.50 -5.63
CA ARG A 105 10.14 -0.78 -6.41
C ARG A 105 9.77 -1.56 -7.68
N PHE A 106 10.77 -2.07 -8.41
CA PHE A 106 10.59 -2.85 -9.63
C PHE A 106 9.70 -4.07 -9.39
N VAL A 107 10.04 -4.91 -8.41
CA VAL A 107 9.28 -6.13 -8.09
C VAL A 107 7.82 -5.81 -7.74
N LYS A 108 7.59 -4.76 -6.94
CA LYS A 108 6.24 -4.29 -6.59
C LYS A 108 5.45 -3.83 -7.82
N LEU A 109 6.07 -3.05 -8.71
CA LEU A 109 5.41 -2.53 -9.90
C LEU A 109 5.13 -3.62 -10.94
N ASP A 110 6.07 -4.53 -11.16
CA ASP A 110 5.92 -5.65 -12.10
C ASP A 110 4.81 -6.61 -11.64
N THR A 111 4.79 -6.93 -10.34
CA THR A 111 3.72 -7.75 -9.75
C THR A 111 2.36 -7.08 -9.90
N ARG A 112 2.27 -5.76 -9.66
CA ARG A 112 1.03 -5.00 -9.85
C ARG A 112 0.58 -4.99 -11.31
N ALA A 113 1.50 -4.90 -12.27
CA ALA A 113 1.19 -4.95 -13.69
C ALA A 113 0.58 -6.30 -14.09
N LYS A 114 1.20 -7.41 -13.66
CA LYS A 114 0.69 -8.78 -13.89
C LYS A 114 -0.69 -9.00 -13.29
N ILE A 115 -0.94 -8.52 -12.07
CA ILE A 115 -2.26 -8.63 -11.42
C ILE A 115 -3.31 -7.84 -12.23
N LYS A 116 -2.99 -6.62 -12.66
CA LYS A 116 -3.91 -5.82 -13.46
C LYS A 116 -4.25 -6.48 -14.79
N GLU A 117 -3.26 -7.03 -15.49
CA GLU A 117 -3.46 -7.76 -16.73
C GLU A 117 -4.38 -8.97 -16.52
N ASN A 118 -4.10 -9.79 -15.50
CA ASN A 118 -4.94 -10.94 -15.15
C ASN A 118 -6.38 -10.55 -14.81
N ASN A 119 -6.57 -9.48 -14.02
CA ASN A 119 -7.90 -8.98 -13.70
C ASN A 119 -8.62 -8.45 -14.96
N SER A 120 -7.90 -7.81 -15.88
CA SER A 120 -8.47 -7.30 -17.13
C SER A 120 -8.92 -8.40 -18.09
N ILE A 121 -8.20 -9.53 -18.12
CA ILE A 121 -8.59 -10.71 -18.91
C ILE A 121 -9.82 -11.37 -18.29
N LYS A 122 -9.80 -11.59 -16.97
CA LYS A 122 -10.92 -12.24 -16.25
C LYS A 122 -12.19 -11.41 -16.21
N ALA A 123 -12.10 -10.08 -16.28
CA ALA A 123 -13.28 -9.21 -16.28
C ALA A 123 -13.99 -9.14 -17.66
N LYS A 124 -13.32 -9.58 -18.73
CA LYS A 124 -13.86 -9.58 -20.09
C LYS A 124 -14.46 -10.94 -20.50
N ASN A 125 -14.19 -11.99 -19.72
CA ASN A 125 -14.77 -13.33 -19.86
C ASN A 125 -15.93 -13.49 -18.88
#